data_AF-X0ALZ8-F1
#
_entry.id   AF-X0ALZ8-F1
#
_cell.length_a   1.000
_cell.length_b   1.000
_cell.length_c   1.000
_cell.angle_alpha   90.00
_cell.angle_beta   90.00
_cell.angle_gamma   90.00
#
_symmetry.space_group_name_H-M   'P 1'
#
loop_
_entity.id
_entity.type
_entity.pdbx_description
1 polymer ?
#
loop_
_entity_poly.entity_id
_entity_poly.type
_entity_poly.pdbx_seq_one_letter_code
_entity_poly.pdbx_strand_id
1 'polypeptide(L)'
;MEMNLQKRMGGLKEKIPDIQKTLDSVKFLKLRKDDDEAIDTTFELNDTLYSKAKIPATEEVYIWLGANVMLSYPIDEAETLLSSKLSTAKTSLSNCEEDLDFLREQITTMEVAIARVYNWEVVQKRKDKVEEEEEKKKKGKSQGE
;
A
#
# COMPACT_ATOMS: atom_id res chain seq x y z
N MET A 1 10.87 0.96 6.61
CA MET A 1 9.57 1.68 6.61
C MET A 1 8.94 1.63 5.21
N GLU A 2 9.66 2.00 4.17
CA GLU A 2 9.23 1.89 2.76
C GLU A 2 8.79 0.46 2.37
N MET A 3 9.58 -0.56 2.70
CA MET A 3 9.23 -1.97 2.41
C MET A 3 7.88 -2.41 3.02
N ASN A 4 7.51 -1.85 4.18
CA ASN A 4 6.24 -2.17 4.82
C ASN A 4 5.06 -1.50 4.10
N LEU A 5 5.25 -0.25 3.64
CA LEU A 5 4.26 0.46 2.84
C LEU A 5 4.07 -0.19 1.46
N GLN A 6 5.15 -0.62 0.81
CA GLN A 6 5.07 -1.38 -0.44
C GLN A 6 4.30 -2.70 -0.29
N LYS A 7 4.57 -3.46 0.79
CA LYS A 7 3.79 -4.69 1.09
C LYS A 7 2.31 -4.38 1.34
N ARG A 8 2.01 -3.31 2.09
CA ARG A 8 0.63 -2.88 2.36
C ARG A 8 -0.08 -2.44 1.07
N MET A 9 0.57 -1.67 0.21
CA MET A 9 0.06 -1.25 -1.09
C MET A 9 -0.23 -2.47 -1.98
N GLY A 10 0.69 -3.44 -2.04
CA GLY A 10 0.49 -4.69 -2.79
C GLY A 10 -0.75 -5.44 -2.33
N GLY A 11 -0.90 -5.64 -1.01
CA GLY A 11 -2.08 -6.31 -0.45
C GLY A 11 -3.38 -5.53 -0.66
N LEU A 12 -3.35 -4.19 -0.70
CA LEU A 12 -4.54 -3.39 -1.03
C LEU A 12 -4.89 -3.48 -2.52
N LYS A 13 -3.90 -3.49 -3.42
CA LYS A 13 -4.12 -3.64 -4.87
C LYS A 13 -4.72 -4.99 -5.24
N GLU A 14 -4.40 -6.04 -4.50
CA GLU A 14 -4.99 -7.37 -4.67
C GLU A 14 -6.44 -7.41 -4.15
N LYS A 15 -6.71 -6.82 -2.98
CA LYS A 15 -8.03 -6.89 -2.32
C LYS A 15 -9.10 -5.99 -2.94
N ILE A 16 -8.73 -4.84 -3.51
CA ILE A 16 -9.70 -3.88 -4.07
C ILE A 16 -10.56 -4.52 -5.18
N PRO A 17 -9.99 -5.22 -6.17
CA PRO A 17 -10.76 -5.96 -7.17
C PRO A 17 -11.73 -6.98 -6.57
N ASP A 18 -11.33 -7.69 -5.52
CA ASP A 18 -12.17 -8.70 -4.88
C ASP A 18 -13.36 -8.07 -4.15
N ILE A 19 -13.14 -6.94 -3.46
CA ILE A 19 -14.22 -6.17 -2.83
C ILE A 19 -15.17 -5.59 -3.89
N GLN A 20 -14.65 -5.15 -5.04
CA GLN A 20 -15.47 -4.65 -6.14
C GLN A 20 -16.35 -5.78 -6.73
N LYS A 21 -15.76 -6.96 -7.02
CA LYS A 21 -16.51 -8.12 -7.54
C LYS A 21 -17.60 -8.58 -6.58
N THR A 22 -17.31 -8.61 -5.29
CA THR A 22 -18.32 -8.99 -4.28
C THR A 22 -19.46 -7.97 -4.20
N LEU A 23 -19.15 -6.67 -4.27
CA LEU A 23 -20.16 -5.60 -4.32
C LEU A 23 -21.01 -5.68 -5.60
N ASP A 24 -20.40 -5.97 -6.75
CA ASP A 24 -21.14 -6.13 -8.00
C ASP A 24 -22.08 -7.35 -7.95
N SER A 25 -21.65 -8.44 -7.33
CA SER A 25 -22.51 -9.61 -7.08
C SER A 25 -23.70 -9.28 -6.16
N VAL A 26 -23.47 -8.51 -5.08
CA VAL A 26 -24.57 -8.09 -4.18
C VAL A 26 -25.56 -7.18 -4.90
N LYS A 27 -25.06 -6.26 -5.74
CA LYS A 27 -25.93 -5.41 -6.58
C LYS A 27 -26.72 -6.20 -7.61
N PHE A 28 -26.11 -7.23 -8.19
CA PHE A 28 -26.79 -8.14 -9.12
C PHE A 28 -27.92 -8.90 -8.42
N LEU A 29 -27.69 -9.40 -7.20
CA LEU A 29 -28.73 -10.03 -6.38
C LEU A 29 -29.85 -9.06 -6.01
N LYS A 30 -29.51 -7.80 -5.70
CA LYS A 30 -30.48 -6.74 -5.41
C LYS A 30 -31.39 -6.43 -6.59
N LEU A 31 -30.83 -6.28 -7.78
CA LEU A 31 -31.57 -5.99 -9.02
C LEU A 31 -32.54 -7.12 -9.40
N ARG A 32 -32.17 -8.37 -9.10
CA ARG A 32 -33.00 -9.55 -9.38
C ARG A 32 -34.01 -9.86 -8.29
N LYS A 33 -34.07 -9.10 -7.20
CA LYS A 33 -35.04 -9.34 -6.12
C LYS A 33 -36.49 -9.20 -6.59
N ASP A 34 -36.72 -8.39 -7.63
CA ASP A 34 -38.04 -8.18 -8.24
C ASP A 34 -38.42 -9.25 -9.29
N ASP A 35 -37.48 -10.15 -9.62
CA ASP A 35 -37.64 -11.19 -10.64
C ASP A 35 -37.72 -12.56 -9.94
N ASP A 36 -38.87 -13.23 -10.00
CA ASP A 36 -39.12 -14.53 -9.33
C ASP A 36 -38.34 -15.70 -9.98
N GLU A 37 -37.54 -15.44 -11.02
CA GLU A 37 -36.77 -16.47 -11.71
C GLU A 37 -35.52 -16.90 -10.92
N ALA A 38 -35.49 -18.20 -10.57
CA ALA A 38 -34.34 -18.82 -9.92
C ALA A 38 -33.07 -18.71 -10.79
N ILE A 39 -31.95 -18.35 -10.15
CA ILE A 39 -30.66 -18.18 -10.81
C ILE A 39 -30.00 -19.53 -11.00
N ASP A 40 -29.83 -19.96 -12.25
CA ASP A 40 -28.97 -21.08 -12.60
C ASP A 40 -27.50 -20.65 -12.52
N THR A 41 -26.78 -21.13 -11.51
CA THR A 41 -25.34 -20.87 -11.34
C THR A 41 -24.56 -22.16 -11.15
N THR A 42 -23.25 -22.06 -11.35
CA THR A 42 -22.31 -23.16 -11.12
C THR A 42 -21.55 -22.84 -9.84
N PHE A 43 -21.87 -23.58 -8.78
CA PHE A 43 -21.28 -23.42 -7.46
C PHE A 43 -19.99 -24.22 -7.32
N GLU A 44 -18.96 -23.63 -6.75
CA GLU A 44 -17.66 -24.24 -6.50
C GLU A 44 -17.68 -24.99 -5.16
N LEU A 45 -17.57 -26.32 -5.19
CA LEU A 45 -17.45 -27.14 -3.97
C LEU A 45 -15.99 -27.35 -3.58
N ASN A 46 -15.09 -27.37 -4.57
CA ASN A 46 -13.65 -27.50 -4.43
C ASN A 46 -12.99 -26.87 -5.68
N ASP A 47 -11.70 -26.57 -5.64
CA ASP A 47 -10.93 -25.86 -6.69
C ASP A 47 -11.05 -26.47 -8.11
N THR A 48 -11.51 -27.72 -8.22
CA THR A 48 -11.75 -28.43 -9.48
C THR A 48 -13.14 -29.08 -9.58
N LEU A 49 -13.99 -28.91 -8.57
CA LEU A 49 -15.30 -29.53 -8.49
C LEU A 49 -16.40 -28.47 -8.45
N TYR A 50 -17.19 -28.45 -9.50
CA TYR A 50 -18.31 -27.54 -9.65
C TYR A 50 -19.63 -28.30 -9.77
N SER A 51 -20.69 -27.78 -9.15
CA SER A 51 -22.04 -28.31 -9.25
C SER A 51 -23.02 -27.26 -9.74
N LYS A 52 -24.01 -27.65 -10.54
CA LYS A 52 -25.09 -26.76 -10.97
C LYS A 52 -26.08 -26.58 -9.82
N ALA A 53 -26.40 -25.34 -9.49
CA ALA A 53 -27.32 -24.99 -8.43
C ALA A 53 -28.33 -23.96 -8.94
N LYS A 54 -29.58 -24.10 -8.48
CA LYS A 54 -30.64 -23.10 -8.64
C LYS A 54 -30.78 -22.31 -7.35
N ILE A 55 -30.50 -21.02 -7.41
CA ILE A 55 -30.61 -20.12 -6.26
C ILE A 55 -31.95 -19.38 -6.34
N PRO A 56 -32.87 -19.59 -5.38
CA PRO A 56 -34.11 -18.80 -5.31
C PRO A 56 -33.80 -17.36 -4.88
N ALA A 57 -34.77 -16.45 -5.02
CA ALA A 57 -34.64 -15.09 -4.52
C ALA A 57 -34.33 -15.09 -3.00
N THR A 58 -33.19 -14.50 -2.64
CA THR A 58 -32.71 -14.40 -1.26
C THR A 58 -32.71 -12.95 -0.79
N GLU A 59 -32.96 -12.75 0.50
CA GLU A 59 -32.99 -11.41 1.11
C GLU A 59 -31.73 -11.07 1.90
N GLU A 60 -30.96 -12.11 2.26
CA GLU A 60 -29.75 -12.01 3.09
C GLU A 60 -28.56 -12.67 2.40
N VAL A 61 -27.37 -12.14 2.70
CA VAL A 61 -26.08 -12.64 2.21
C VAL A 61 -25.14 -12.85 3.40
N TYR A 62 -24.32 -13.91 3.32
CA TYR A 62 -23.33 -14.20 4.33
C TYR A 62 -21.97 -13.61 3.95
N ILE A 63 -21.41 -12.77 4.82
CA ILE A 63 -20.13 -12.10 4.60
C ILE A 63 -19.12 -12.57 5.64
N TRP A 64 -17.93 -12.94 5.17
CA TRP A 64 -16.80 -13.26 6.03
C TRP A 64 -16.07 -12.00 6.49
N LEU A 65 -16.06 -11.74 7.78
CA LEU A 65 -15.42 -10.54 8.38
C LEU A 65 -13.96 -10.81 8.81
N GLY A 66 -13.53 -12.06 8.76
CA GLY A 66 -12.21 -12.50 9.26
C GLY A 66 -12.30 -13.10 10.66
N ALA A 67 -11.14 -13.54 11.18
CA ALA A 67 -11.02 -14.14 12.52
C ALA A 67 -12.00 -15.30 12.79
N ASN A 68 -12.29 -16.12 11.78
CA ASN A 68 -13.27 -17.21 11.83
C ASN A 68 -14.73 -16.76 12.11
N VAL A 69 -15.06 -15.52 11.76
CA VAL A 69 -16.40 -14.95 11.95
C VAL A 69 -17.07 -14.66 10.60
N MET A 70 -18.29 -15.18 10.45
CA MET A 70 -19.21 -14.92 9.35
C MET A 70 -20.53 -14.38 9.93
N LEU A 71 -21.10 -13.33 9.33
CA LEU A 71 -22.43 -12.82 9.69
C LEU A 71 -23.34 -12.75 8.46
N SER A 72 -24.64 -12.96 8.68
CA SER A 72 -25.66 -12.63 7.70
C SER A 72 -25.99 -11.14 7.74
N TYR A 73 -26.11 -10.55 6.57
CA TYR A 73 -26.53 -9.17 6.37
C TYR A 73 -27.66 -9.13 5.34
N PRO A 74 -28.70 -8.32 5.55
CA PRO A 74 -29.64 -7.97 4.49
C PRO A 74 -28.90 -7.34 3.30
N ILE A 75 -29.40 -7.55 2.08
CA ILE A 75 -28.75 -7.07 0.85
C ILE A 75 -28.43 -5.56 0.89
N ASP A 76 -29.33 -4.74 1.44
CA ASP A 76 -29.12 -3.28 1.54
C ASP A 76 -28.00 -2.90 2.52
N GLU A 77 -27.91 -3.59 3.66
CA GLU A 77 -26.85 -3.38 4.63
C GLU A 77 -25.51 -3.90 4.09
N ALA A 78 -25.52 -5.02 3.39
CA ALA A 78 -24.34 -5.56 2.71
C ALA A 78 -23.78 -4.60 1.67
N GLU A 79 -24.63 -3.97 0.85
CA GLU A 79 -24.20 -2.98 -0.14
C GLU A 79 -23.54 -1.77 0.53
N THR A 80 -24.16 -1.23 1.58
CA THR A 80 -23.61 -0.07 2.30
C THR A 80 -22.30 -0.40 3.01
N LEU A 81 -22.21 -1.58 3.63
CA LEU A 81 -21.00 -2.08 4.29
C LEU A 81 -19.85 -2.24 3.27
N LEU A 82 -20.09 -2.95 2.16
CA LEU A 82 -19.07 -3.19 1.14
C LEU A 82 -18.64 -1.89 0.45
N SER A 83 -19.56 -0.96 0.19
CA SER A 83 -19.26 0.36 -0.37
C SER A 83 -18.38 1.19 0.57
N SER A 84 -18.69 1.20 1.86
CA SER A 84 -17.88 1.85 2.89
C SER A 84 -16.47 1.25 3.00
N LYS A 85 -16.36 -0.09 2.95
CA LYS A 85 -15.05 -0.77 2.95
C LYS A 85 -14.25 -0.47 1.67
N LEU A 86 -14.90 -0.43 0.52
CA LEU A 86 -14.27 -0.13 -0.76
C LEU A 86 -13.72 1.30 -0.81
N SER A 87 -14.50 2.28 -0.36
CA SER A 87 -14.03 3.67 -0.26
C SER A 87 -12.85 3.81 0.70
N THR A 88 -12.94 3.19 1.89
CA THR A 88 -11.84 3.18 2.87
C THR A 88 -10.57 2.53 2.30
N ALA A 89 -10.71 1.43 1.57
CA ALA A 89 -9.59 0.74 0.93
C ALA A 89 -8.93 1.60 -0.17
N LYS A 90 -9.73 2.28 -1.00
CA LYS A 90 -9.23 3.22 -2.02
C LYS A 90 -8.50 4.40 -1.40
N THR A 91 -9.07 5.02 -0.36
CA THR A 91 -8.40 6.12 0.37
C THR A 91 -7.11 5.64 1.03
N SER A 92 -7.12 4.47 1.68
CA SER A 92 -5.90 3.90 2.27
C SER A 92 -4.84 3.58 1.21
N LEU A 93 -5.23 3.25 -0.03
CA LEU A 93 -4.30 3.02 -1.13
C LEU A 93 -3.68 4.35 -1.59
N SER A 94 -4.49 5.39 -1.81
CA SER A 94 -4.00 6.74 -2.17
C SER A 94 -2.99 7.25 -1.15
N ASN A 95 -3.34 7.17 0.14
CA ASN A 95 -2.44 7.61 1.21
C ASN A 95 -1.12 6.82 1.22
N CYS A 96 -1.16 5.50 0.96
CA CYS A 96 0.07 4.70 0.89
C CYS A 96 0.93 5.05 -0.34
N GLU A 97 0.31 5.44 -1.45
CA GLU A 97 1.04 5.89 -2.65
C GLU A 97 1.71 7.25 -2.41
N GLU A 98 0.99 8.21 -1.82
CA GLU A 98 1.54 9.50 -1.41
C GLU A 98 2.68 9.37 -0.39
N ASP A 99 2.51 8.53 0.65
CA ASP A 99 3.55 8.27 1.65
C ASP A 99 4.81 7.63 1.02
N LEU A 100 4.65 6.77 0.01
CA LEU A 100 5.77 6.14 -0.69
C LEU A 100 6.55 7.16 -1.52
N ASP A 101 5.85 8.03 -2.24
CA ASP A 101 6.50 9.07 -3.04
C ASP A 101 7.19 10.10 -2.14
N PHE A 102 6.57 10.49 -1.03
CA PHE A 102 7.20 11.32 -0.01
C PHE A 102 8.49 10.67 0.53
N LEU A 103 8.45 9.38 0.89
CA LEU A 103 9.64 8.68 1.38
C LEU A 103 10.76 8.63 0.33
N ARG A 104 10.44 8.44 -0.96
CA ARG A 104 11.44 8.45 -2.05
C ARG A 104 12.12 9.82 -2.18
N GLU A 105 11.35 10.89 -2.12
CA GLU A 105 11.89 12.25 -2.14
C GLU A 105 12.76 12.54 -0.91
N GLN A 106 12.33 12.10 0.27
CA GLN A 106 13.10 12.25 1.51
C GLN A 106 14.41 11.45 1.48
N ILE A 107 14.40 10.21 0.97
CA ILE A 107 15.62 9.42 0.78
C ILE A 107 16.59 10.17 -0.14
N THR A 108 16.12 10.63 -1.31
CA THR A 108 16.95 11.36 -2.27
C THR A 108 17.53 12.65 -1.68
N THR A 109 16.71 13.42 -0.96
CA THR A 109 17.12 14.68 -0.32
C THR A 109 18.18 14.43 0.76
N MET A 110 17.97 13.39 1.57
CA MET A 110 18.90 13.01 2.63
C MET A 110 20.23 12.51 2.07
N GLU A 111 20.22 11.73 0.98
CA GLU A 111 21.43 11.28 0.29
C GLU A 111 22.26 12.47 -0.23
N VAL A 112 21.61 13.45 -0.85
CA VAL A 112 22.29 14.68 -1.31
C VAL A 112 22.85 15.47 -0.13
N ALA A 113 22.10 15.58 0.97
CA ALA A 113 22.58 16.28 2.17
C ALA A 113 23.82 15.60 2.78
N ILE A 114 23.81 14.27 2.88
CA ILE A 114 24.95 13.48 3.35
C ILE A 114 26.17 13.69 2.44
N ALA A 115 25.98 13.64 1.12
CA ALA A 115 27.05 13.88 0.15
C ALA A 115 27.64 15.30 0.28
N ARG A 116 26.82 16.32 0.51
CA ARG A 116 27.29 17.70 0.74
C ARG A 116 28.13 17.82 2.00
N VAL A 117 27.70 17.19 3.10
CA VAL A 117 28.45 17.17 4.36
C VAL A 117 29.79 16.46 4.17
N TYR A 118 29.80 15.30 3.50
CA TYR A 118 31.03 14.57 3.19
C TYR A 118 31.98 15.40 2.32
N ASN A 119 31.47 16.04 1.27
CA ASN A 119 32.26 16.92 0.41
C ASN A 119 32.86 18.09 1.18
N TRP A 120 32.09 18.70 2.08
CA TRP A 120 32.57 19.77 2.96
C TRP A 120 33.68 19.27 3.90
N GLU A 121 33.52 18.10 4.50
CA GLU A 121 34.54 17.50 5.39
C GLU A 121 35.86 17.23 4.65
N VAL A 122 35.79 16.73 3.41
CA VAL A 122 36.98 16.51 2.57
C VAL A 122 37.68 17.82 2.24
N VAL A 123 36.93 18.89 1.94
CA VAL A 123 37.50 20.21 1.65
C VAL A 123 38.16 20.80 2.90
N GLN A 124 37.54 20.69 4.06
CA GLN A 124 38.11 21.14 5.34
C GLN A 124 39.42 20.42 5.66
N LYS A 125 39.43 19.08 5.64
CA LYS A 125 40.65 18.28 5.88
C LYS A 125 41.78 18.59 4.92
N ARG A 126 41.48 18.99 3.67
CA ARG A 126 42.51 19.42 2.70
C ARG A 126 43.06 20.80 3.04
N LYS A 127 42.23 21.74 3.50
CA LYS A 127 42.68 23.06 3.95
C LYS A 127 43.58 22.95 5.18
N ASP A 128 43.15 22.19 6.19
CA ASP A 128 43.92 21.99 7.43
C ASP A 128 45.31 21.41 7.13
N LYS A 129 45.42 20.45 6.20
CA LYS A 129 46.72 19.88 5.78
C LYS A 129 47.61 20.89 5.05
N VAL A 130 47.04 21.74 4.21
CA VAL A 130 47.81 22.78 3.50
C VAL A 130 48.32 23.82 4.50
N GLU A 131 47.49 24.23 5.46
CA GLU A 131 47.88 25.13 6.54
C GLU A 131 49.01 24.53 7.40
N GLU A 132 48.92 23.25 7.77
CA GLU A 132 50.00 22.55 8.47
C GLU A 132 51.31 22.48 7.67
N GLU A 133 51.25 22.28 6.35
CA GLU A 133 52.44 22.26 5.49
C GLU A 133 53.08 23.65 5.32
N GLU A 134 52.26 24.71 5.24
CA GLU A 134 52.74 26.10 5.19
C GLU A 134 53.40 26.53 6.52
N GLU A 135 52.83 26.14 7.66
CA GLU A 135 53.44 26.37 8.97
C GLU A 135 54.79 25.65 9.12
N LYS A 136 54.89 24.40 8.65
CA LYS A 136 56.16 23.64 8.66
C LYS A 136 57.22 24.29 7.78
N LYS A 137 56.86 24.81 6.59
CA LYS A 137 57.79 25.53 5.71
C LYS A 137 58.27 26.86 6.30
N LYS A 138 57.41 27.61 7.00
CA LYS A 138 57.82 28.85 7.69
C LYS A 138 58.79 28.59 8.84
N LYS A 139 58.56 27.54 9.64
CA LYS A 139 59.48 27.15 10.73
C LYS A 139 60.84 26.65 10.22
N GLY A 140 60.87 25.91 9.10
CA GLY A 140 62.12 25.44 8.49
C GLY A 140 63.00 26.58 7.93
N LYS A 141 62.40 27.68 7.46
CA LYS A 141 63.15 28.86 6.99
C LYS A 141 63.76 29.69 8.11
N SER A 142 63.16 29.73 9.31
CA SER A 142 63.69 30.53 10.43
C SER A 142 64.81 29.84 11.21
N GLN A 143 65.13 28.57 10.92
CA GLN A 143 66.23 27.82 11.54
C GLN A 143 67.49 27.75 10.64
N GLY A 144 67.46 28.38 9.46
CA GLY A 144 68.55 28.36 8.48
C GLY A 144 69.31 29.68 8.28
N GLU A 145 69.06 30.69 9.12
CA GLU A 145 69.85 31.94 9.20
C GLU A 145 70.72 31.95 10.46
#